data_AF-A0A7L2QK61-F1
#
_entry.id   AF-A0A7L2QK61-F1
#
_cell.length_a   1.000
_cell.length_b   1.000
_cell.length_c   1.000
_cell.angle_alpha   90.00
_cell.angle_beta   90.00
_cell.angle_gamma   90.00
#
_symmetry.space_group_name_H-M   'P 1'
#
loop_
_entity.id
_entity.type
_entity.pdbx_description
1 polymer ?
#
loop_
_entity_poly.entity_id
_entity_poly.type
_entity_poly.pdbx_seq_one_letter_code
_entity_poly.pdbx_strand_id
1 'polypeptide(L)'
;MDLCHVPATREKGWYLALMAPNVKGPNYAWLDPSRLYCHPQGLQDCLADLLQPFQGDAIDMVAGIDAMGFILGAAAAATLRKGFLAIRKAGHLCVQTEAQPYSDYSGRQKLMELRTDAISPGLRILLVDQWVETGGTMRAA
;
A
#
# COMPACT_ATOMS: atom_id res chain seq x y z
N MET A 1 -21.96 8.98 -9.32
CA MET A 1 -21.47 7.70 -8.80
C MET A 1 -21.92 7.63 -7.34
N ASP A 2 -22.81 6.71 -6.98
CA ASP A 2 -23.38 6.64 -5.64
C ASP A 2 -22.34 6.02 -4.67
N LEU A 3 -21.64 6.86 -3.89
CA LEU A 3 -20.73 6.41 -2.83
C LEU A 3 -21.47 5.70 -1.69
N CYS A 4 -22.79 5.85 -1.60
CA CYS A 4 -23.62 5.33 -0.52
C CYS A 4 -24.09 3.88 -0.76
N HIS A 5 -24.00 3.38 -2.00
CA HIS A 5 -24.33 1.98 -2.27
C HIS A 5 -23.23 1.07 -1.69
N VAL A 6 -23.56 0.40 -0.59
CA VAL A 6 -22.73 -0.57 0.11
C VAL A 6 -23.51 -1.89 0.25
N PRO A 7 -22.83 -3.04 0.41
CA PRO A 7 -23.49 -4.30 0.73
C PRO A 7 -24.42 -4.19 1.95
N ALA A 8 -25.58 -4.87 1.90
CA ALA A 8 -26.54 -4.86 3.00
C ALA A 8 -25.99 -5.48 4.28
N THR A 9 -25.12 -6.48 4.16
CA THR A 9 -24.37 -7.11 5.27
C THR A 9 -22.92 -6.64 5.26
N ARG A 10 -22.39 -6.29 6.43
CA ARG A 10 -21.01 -5.81 6.60
C ARG A 10 -20.15 -6.86 7.30
N GLU A 11 -19.98 -8.01 6.64
CA GLU A 11 -19.05 -9.04 7.10
C GLU A 11 -17.60 -8.58 6.93
N LYS A 12 -16.63 -9.35 7.46
CA LYS A 12 -15.20 -9.03 7.32
C LYS A 12 -14.84 -8.83 5.84
N GLY A 13 -14.17 -7.73 5.52
CA GLY A 13 -13.82 -7.40 4.14
C GLY A 13 -14.97 -6.85 3.27
N TRP A 14 -16.14 -6.48 3.83
CA TRP A 14 -17.27 -5.93 3.05
C TRP A 14 -16.88 -4.74 2.16
N TYR A 15 -15.92 -3.93 2.61
CA TYR A 15 -15.41 -2.76 1.92
C TYR A 15 -14.72 -3.09 0.59
N LEU A 16 -14.28 -4.34 0.39
CA LEU A 16 -13.68 -4.80 -0.87
C LEU A 16 -14.68 -4.74 -2.03
N ALA A 17 -15.99 -4.88 -1.74
CA ALA A 17 -17.05 -4.70 -2.72
C ALA A 17 -17.16 -3.27 -3.24
N LEU A 18 -16.51 -2.29 -2.58
CA LEU A 18 -16.50 -0.91 -3.03
C LEU A 18 -15.46 -0.63 -4.12
N MET A 19 -14.48 -1.51 -4.31
CA MET A 19 -13.46 -1.38 -5.36
C MET A 19 -14.09 -1.57 -6.75
N ALA A 20 -13.78 -0.68 -7.70
CA ALA A 20 -14.44 -0.68 -9.01
C ALA A 20 -13.59 -0.01 -10.11
N PRO A 21 -13.50 -0.55 -11.34
CA PRO A 21 -14.08 -1.84 -11.75
C PRO A 21 -13.40 -3.00 -11.00
N ASN A 22 -14.09 -4.13 -10.86
CA ASN A 22 -13.50 -5.39 -10.39
C ASN A 22 -13.63 -6.41 -11.54
N VAL A 23 -12.79 -6.23 -12.55
CA VAL A 23 -12.85 -7.00 -13.80
C VAL A 23 -11.58 -7.80 -13.96
N LYS A 24 -11.71 -9.13 -14.03
CA LYS A 24 -10.60 -10.03 -14.31
C LYS A 24 -10.46 -10.23 -15.83
N GLY A 25 -9.39 -9.67 -16.41
CA GLY A 25 -8.99 -9.96 -17.79
C GLY A 25 -8.14 -11.23 -17.89
N PRO A 26 -7.76 -11.65 -19.11
CA PRO A 26 -6.98 -12.87 -19.34
C PRO A 26 -5.57 -12.80 -18.72
N ASN A 27 -4.97 -11.60 -18.67
CA ASN A 27 -3.62 -11.39 -18.16
C ASN A 27 -3.58 -10.57 -16.85
N TYR A 28 -4.53 -9.65 -16.65
CA TYR A 28 -4.53 -8.69 -15.55
C TYR A 28 -5.94 -8.52 -14.98
N ALA A 29 -6.03 -8.24 -13.67
CA ALA A 29 -7.26 -7.76 -13.06
C ALA A 29 -7.23 -6.23 -12.98
N TRP A 30 -8.34 -5.60 -13.36
CA TRP A 30 -8.58 -4.19 -13.12
C TRP A 30 -9.31 -4.10 -11.80
N LEU A 31 -8.65 -3.51 -10.81
CA LEU A 31 -9.17 -3.24 -9.48
C LEU A 31 -8.71 -1.86 -9.04
N ASP A 32 -9.64 -0.92 -8.89
CA ASP A 32 -9.33 0.40 -8.34
C ASP A 32 -9.93 0.54 -6.92
N PRO A 33 -9.07 0.66 -5.88
CA PRO A 33 -9.51 0.81 -4.51
C PRO A 33 -9.91 2.25 -4.16
N SER A 34 -9.79 3.21 -5.07
CA SER A 34 -10.06 4.64 -4.79
C SER A 34 -11.46 4.88 -4.18
N ARG A 35 -12.50 4.19 -4.67
CA ARG A 35 -13.86 4.30 -4.13
C ARG A 35 -13.97 3.78 -2.69
N LEU A 36 -13.24 2.72 -2.33
CA LEU A 36 -13.14 2.25 -0.94
C LEU A 36 -12.57 3.37 -0.07
N TYR A 37 -11.49 4.01 -0.52
CA TYR A 37 -10.82 5.08 0.22
C TYR A 37 -11.72 6.31 0.43
N CYS A 38 -12.63 6.59 -0.52
CA CYS A 38 -13.62 7.65 -0.38
C CYS A 38 -14.73 7.33 0.64
N HIS A 39 -14.91 6.06 1.02
CA HIS A 39 -15.95 5.67 1.97
C HIS A 39 -15.38 5.66 3.42
N PRO A 40 -15.90 6.50 4.34
CA PRO A 40 -15.27 6.74 5.64
C PRO A 40 -15.15 5.46 6.48
N GLN A 41 -16.23 4.69 6.61
CA GLN A 41 -16.18 3.41 7.34
C GLN A 41 -15.39 2.34 6.59
N GLY A 42 -15.35 2.42 5.25
CA GLY A 42 -14.72 1.38 4.43
C GLY A 42 -13.21 1.43 4.56
N LEU A 43 -12.65 2.64 4.54
CA LEU A 43 -11.23 2.86 4.81
C LEU A 43 -10.86 2.44 6.24
N GLN A 44 -11.67 2.82 7.24
CA GLN A 44 -11.40 2.48 8.65
C GLN A 44 -11.41 0.98 8.90
N ASP A 45 -12.43 0.27 8.40
CA ASP A 45 -12.53 -1.19 8.54
C ASP A 45 -11.39 -1.88 7.78
N CYS A 46 -11.03 -1.38 6.60
CA CYS A 46 -9.90 -1.90 5.83
C CYS A 46 -8.58 -1.76 6.57
N LEU A 47 -8.33 -0.62 7.22
CA LEU A 47 -7.11 -0.40 8.01
C LEU A 47 -7.11 -1.26 9.27
N ALA A 48 -8.25 -1.39 9.95
CA ALA A 48 -8.38 -2.24 11.12
C ALA A 48 -8.05 -3.71 10.77
N ASP A 49 -8.63 -4.23 9.69
CA ASP A 49 -8.37 -5.58 9.19
C ASP A 49 -6.92 -5.76 8.73
N LEU A 50 -6.34 -4.75 8.05
CA LEU A 50 -4.96 -4.78 7.57
C LEU A 50 -3.93 -4.82 8.72
N LEU A 51 -4.20 -4.10 9.80
CA LEU A 51 -3.30 -3.98 10.95
C LEU A 51 -3.49 -5.06 12.01
N GLN A 52 -4.64 -5.75 12.00
CA GLN A 52 -4.97 -6.79 12.97
C GLN A 52 -3.89 -7.88 13.14
N PRO A 53 -3.21 -8.37 12.08
CA PRO A 53 -2.15 -9.37 12.22
C PRO A 53 -0.89 -8.87 12.94
N PHE A 54 -0.65 -7.56 12.95
CA PHE A 54 0.54 -6.93 13.51
C PHE A 54 0.31 -6.39 14.93
N GLN A 55 -0.82 -6.73 15.55
CA GLN A 55 -1.11 -6.31 16.91
C GLN A 55 -0.11 -6.94 17.88
N GLY A 56 0.65 -6.09 18.59
CA GLY A 56 1.69 -6.51 19.52
C GLY A 56 3.08 -6.61 18.91
N ASP A 57 3.22 -6.49 17.59
CA ASP A 57 4.53 -6.43 16.96
C ASP A 57 5.23 -5.10 17.26
N ALA A 58 6.55 -5.16 17.47
CA ALA A 58 7.38 -3.98 17.49
C ALA A 58 7.48 -3.42 16.05
N ILE A 59 6.88 -2.26 15.81
CA ILE A 59 6.99 -1.51 14.55
C ILE A 59 7.55 -0.14 14.87
N ASP A 60 8.63 0.25 14.20
CA ASP A 60 9.29 1.53 14.38
C ASP A 60 8.84 2.54 13.31
N MET A 61 8.56 2.04 12.10
CA MET A 61 8.20 2.86 10.94
C MET A 61 7.29 2.08 10.00
N VAL A 62 6.50 2.78 9.20
CA VAL A 62 5.73 2.19 8.09
C VAL A 62 6.30 2.70 6.78
N ALA A 63 6.51 1.82 5.80
CA ALA A 63 6.90 2.19 4.46
C ALA A 63 5.74 1.95 3.47
N GLY A 64 5.51 2.89 2.57
CA GLY A 64 4.53 2.76 1.49
C GLY A 64 5.20 2.77 0.13
N ILE A 65 4.70 1.95 -0.80
CA ILE A 65 5.22 1.88 -2.19
C ILE A 65 4.39 2.78 -3.12
N ASP A 66 5.08 3.49 -4.01
CA ASP A 66 4.48 4.46 -4.92
C ASP A 66 3.43 3.88 -5.87
N ALA A 67 2.34 4.59 -6.18
CA ALA A 67 1.84 5.81 -5.51
C ALA A 67 0.68 5.49 -4.57
N MET A 68 -0.14 4.51 -4.94
CA MET A 68 -1.38 4.18 -4.24
C MET A 68 -1.12 3.52 -2.88
N GLY A 69 0.06 2.94 -2.66
CA GLY A 69 0.45 2.32 -1.41
C GLY A 69 0.68 3.37 -0.32
N PHE A 70 0.92 4.62 -0.70
CA PHE A 70 1.04 5.74 0.23
C PHE A 70 -0.26 6.00 0.98
N ILE A 71 -1.43 5.76 0.38
CA ILE A 71 -2.72 6.03 1.01
C ILE A 71 -2.88 5.10 2.23
N LEU A 72 -2.74 3.80 2.01
CA LEU A 72 -2.82 2.82 3.09
C LEU A 72 -1.63 2.90 4.04
N GLY A 73 -0.42 3.09 3.51
CA GLY A 73 0.80 3.17 4.32
C GLY A 73 0.82 4.39 5.24
N ALA A 74 0.42 5.58 4.77
CA ALA A 74 0.34 6.76 5.61
C ALA A 74 -0.78 6.66 6.65
N ALA A 75 -1.93 6.09 6.28
CA ALA A 75 -3.02 5.89 7.21
C ALA A 75 -2.68 4.82 8.28
N ALA A 76 -1.96 3.76 7.91
CA ALA A 76 -1.40 2.78 8.83
C ALA A 76 -0.37 3.42 9.78
N ALA A 77 0.56 4.23 9.25
CA ALA A 77 1.54 4.96 10.05
C ALA A 77 0.86 5.86 11.09
N ALA A 78 -0.15 6.62 10.68
CA ALA A 78 -0.93 7.48 11.55
C ALA A 78 -1.65 6.68 12.64
N THR A 79 -2.28 5.56 12.28
CA THR A 79 -3.00 4.67 13.21
C THR A 79 -2.05 4.06 14.26
N LEU A 80 -0.86 3.64 13.83
CA LEU A 80 0.18 3.08 14.70
C LEU A 80 0.99 4.15 15.46
N ARG A 81 0.77 5.44 15.16
CA ARG A 81 1.57 6.58 15.66
C ARG A 81 3.07 6.42 15.37
N LYS A 82 3.40 6.09 14.12
CA LYS A 82 4.77 5.87 13.62
C LYS A 82 5.10 6.82 12.48
N GLY A 83 6.39 6.92 12.16
CA GLY A 83 6.87 7.62 10.97
C GLY A 83 6.46 6.88 9.68
N PHE A 84 6.46 7.62 8.57
CA PHE A 84 6.17 7.09 7.24
C PHE A 84 7.38 7.27 6.30
N LEU A 85 7.78 6.20 5.62
CA LEU A 85 8.83 6.17 4.60
C LEU A 85 8.21 5.95 3.22
N ALA A 86 8.47 6.88 2.30
CA ALA A 86 8.05 6.72 0.91
C ALA A 86 9.11 5.95 0.10
N ILE A 87 8.69 4.86 -0.54
CA ILE A 87 9.47 4.15 -1.55
C ILE A 87 8.92 4.52 -2.92
N ARG A 88 9.73 5.14 -3.77
CA ARG A 88 9.29 5.77 -5.02
C ARG A 88 9.92 5.12 -6.24
N LYS A 89 9.32 5.31 -7.41
CA LYS A 89 10.05 5.08 -8.68
C LYS A 89 11.24 6.05 -8.75
N ALA A 90 12.32 5.62 -9.39
CA ALA A 90 13.55 6.40 -9.47
C ALA A 90 13.36 7.82 -10.06
N GLY A 91 14.10 8.79 -9.51
CA GLY A 91 14.13 10.18 -9.97
C GLY A 91 13.07 11.09 -9.36
N HIS A 92 12.41 10.65 -8.28
CA HIS A 92 11.32 11.37 -7.64
C HIS A 92 11.66 11.89 -6.23
N LEU A 93 12.72 11.39 -5.60
CA LEU A 93 13.25 11.89 -4.33
C LEU A 93 14.40 12.87 -4.59
N CYS A 94 14.31 14.06 -3.99
CA CYS A 94 15.32 15.12 -4.11
C CYS A 94 16.39 15.06 -2.99
N VAL A 95 16.73 13.85 -2.53
CA VAL A 95 17.68 13.59 -1.45
C VAL A 95 18.62 12.45 -1.85
N GLN A 96 19.60 12.12 -1.02
CA GLN A 96 20.40 10.92 -1.23
C GLN A 96 19.53 9.67 -1.13
N THR A 97 19.62 8.82 -2.15
CA THR A 97 18.84 7.59 -2.24
C THR A 97 19.70 6.36 -2.49
N GLU A 98 19.14 5.21 -2.15
CA GLU A 98 19.53 3.92 -2.73
C GLU A 98 18.43 3.45 -3.67
N ALA A 99 18.84 2.77 -4.75
CA ALA A 99 17.94 2.30 -5.79
C ALA A 99 18.08 0.79 -6.02
N GLN A 100 16.94 0.12 -6.20
CA GLN A 100 16.87 -1.32 -6.41
C GLN A 100 16.07 -1.65 -7.68
N PRO A 101 16.61 -2.49 -8.60
CA PRO A 101 15.89 -2.89 -9.80
C PRO A 101 14.78 -3.91 -9.51
N TYR A 102 13.72 -3.83 -10.31
CA TYR A 102 12.65 -4.82 -10.37
C TYR A 102 12.08 -4.97 -11.78
N SER A 103 11.50 -6.14 -12.05
CA SER A 103 10.68 -6.36 -13.24
C SER A 103 9.24 -6.03 -12.92
N ASP A 104 8.62 -5.14 -13.71
CA ASP A 104 7.18 -4.92 -13.62
C ASP A 104 6.37 -6.05 -14.27
N TYR A 105 5.05 -5.94 -14.19
CA TYR A 105 4.12 -6.92 -14.75
C TYR A 105 4.23 -7.09 -16.28
N SER A 106 4.81 -6.11 -16.98
CA SER A 106 5.09 -6.17 -18.42
C SER A 106 6.47 -6.75 -18.75
N GLY A 107 7.24 -7.16 -17.73
CA GLY A 107 8.60 -7.67 -17.87
C GLY A 107 9.67 -6.60 -18.08
N ARG A 108 9.33 -5.31 -17.95
CA ARG A 108 10.28 -4.20 -18.11
C ARG A 108 11.05 -3.99 -16.81
N GLN A 109 12.36 -3.78 -16.94
CA GLN A 109 13.20 -3.35 -15.83
C GLN A 109 12.88 -1.92 -15.43
N LYS A 110 12.67 -1.69 -14.14
CA LYS A 110 12.44 -0.40 -13.51
C LYS A 110 13.26 -0.31 -12.23
N LEU A 111 13.39 0.89 -11.69
CA LEU A 111 14.09 1.16 -10.44
C LEU A 111 13.10 1.73 -9.42
N MET A 112 13.14 1.18 -8.20
CA MET A 112 12.58 1.83 -7.01
C MET A 112 13.72 2.49 -6.23
N GLU A 113 13.42 3.56 -5.52
CA GLU A 113 14.35 4.31 -4.67
C GLU A 113 13.74 4.65 -3.32
N LEU A 114 14.58 4.75 -2.31
CA LEU A 114 14.24 5.23 -0.98
C LEU A 114 15.34 6.15 -0.45
N ARG A 115 15.01 7.01 0.50
CA ARG A 115 16.00 7.85 1.20
C ARG A 115 16.77 7.01 2.22
N THR A 116 18.08 7.22 2.34
CA THR A 116 18.94 6.38 3.20
C THR A 116 19.11 6.93 4.62
N ASP A 117 18.99 8.24 4.81
CA ASP A 117 19.22 8.92 6.09
C ASP A 117 18.11 8.69 7.14
N ALA A 118 17.03 8.01 6.76
CA ALA A 118 15.93 7.62 7.65
C ALA A 118 15.97 6.14 8.06
N ILE A 119 16.94 5.36 7.54
CA ILE A 119 17.05 3.93 7.79
C ILE A 119 18.33 3.64 8.59
N SER A 120 18.22 2.78 9.59
CA SER A 120 19.33 2.33 10.41
C SER A 120 19.18 0.84 10.72
N PRO A 121 20.29 0.09 10.88
CA PRO A 121 20.23 -1.32 11.24
C PRO A 121 19.36 -1.54 12.49
N GLY A 122 18.50 -2.56 12.43
CA GLY A 122 17.60 -2.93 13.53
C GLY A 122 16.21 -2.26 13.50
N LEU A 123 15.98 -1.26 12.64
CA LEU A 123 14.62 -0.71 12.45
C LEU A 123 13.66 -1.77 11.92
N ARG A 124 12.51 -1.88 12.58
CA ARG A 124 11.41 -2.76 12.15
C ARG A 124 10.41 -1.95 11.35
N ILE A 125 10.45 -2.13 10.03
CA ILE A 125 9.63 -1.38 9.08
C ILE A 125 8.47 -2.26 8.60
N LEU A 126 7.23 -1.79 8.79
CA LEU A 126 6.04 -2.42 8.18
C LEU A 126 5.89 -1.91 6.74
N LEU A 127 6.05 -2.79 5.76
CA LEU A 127 5.87 -2.44 4.35
C LEU A 127 4.41 -2.61 3.93
N VAL A 128 3.85 -1.59 3.27
CA VAL A 128 2.44 -1.52 2.88
C VAL A 128 2.32 -1.15 1.40
N ASP A 129 1.47 -1.87 0.69
CA ASP A 129 1.09 -1.60 -0.70
C ASP A 129 -0.42 -1.85 -0.84
N GLN A 130 -1.08 -1.16 -1.76
CA GLN A 130 -2.51 -1.38 -2.03
C GLN A 130 -2.78 -2.71 -2.72
N TRP A 131 -1.83 -3.18 -3.52
CA TRP A 131 -2.01 -4.33 -4.39
C TRP A 131 -0.68 -4.98 -4.75
N VAL A 132 -0.57 -6.26 -4.44
CA VAL A 132 0.59 -7.07 -4.80
C VAL A 132 0.20 -7.96 -5.97
N GLU A 133 0.72 -7.64 -7.16
CA GLU A 133 0.49 -8.44 -8.37
C GLU A 133 1.56 -9.53 -8.51
N THR A 134 2.68 -9.25 -9.18
CA THR A 134 3.83 -10.16 -9.27
C THR A 134 4.70 -10.14 -8.02
N GLY A 135 4.53 -9.13 -7.16
CA GLY A 135 5.39 -8.86 -6.01
C GLY A 135 6.76 -8.27 -6.35
N GLY A 136 7.03 -7.90 -7.61
CA GLY A 136 8.31 -7.33 -8.02
C GLY A 136 8.68 -6.06 -7.25
N THR A 137 7.70 -5.17 -7.01
CA THR A 137 7.89 -3.96 -6.22
C THR A 137 8.15 -4.26 -4.75
N MET A 138 7.38 -5.17 -4.15
CA MET A 138 7.54 -5.61 -2.76
C MET A 138 8.88 -6.30 -2.48
N ARG A 139 9.50 -6.96 -3.47
CA ARG A 139 10.83 -7.56 -3.31
C ARG A 139 11.98 -6.55 -3.45
N ALA A 140 11.73 -5.45 -4.15
CA ALA A 140 12.73 -4.40 -4.35
C ALA A 140 12.72 -3.35 -3.24
N ALA A 141 11.56 -3.14 -2.62
CA ALA A 141 11.40 -2.44 -1.36
C ALA A 141 12.02 -3.22 -0.19
#